data_AF-A0A8J7MG86-F1
#
_entry.id   AF-A0A8J7MG86-F1
#
_cell.length_a   1.000
_cell.length_b   1.000
_cell.length_c   1.000
_cell.angle_alpha   90.00
_cell.angle_beta   90.00
_cell.angle_gamma   90.00
#
_symmetry.space_group_name_H-M   'P 1'
#
loop_
_entity.id
_entity.type
_entity.pdbx_description
1 polymer ?
#
loop_
_entity_poly.entity_id
_entity_poly.type
_entity_poly.pdbx_seq_one_letter_code
_entity_poly.pdbx_strand_id
1 'polypeptide(L)'
;MVITPIEKRKQQATSSQLLANSAFLRAVCTAELSVRTQTPRFPSAADADMLQADRARQPINAIFIMALKHHFTTALASCVCFAALSPQAILAQSDNKSEVDIYARYRALLQTNNELRRQVKDLEAELAKLKKDGVDTATPATATSSAIAQKPAASAGFTPAEPELSQSSIKGLLVVTLKNNSLAGSASQMNATVVKDSSKSLSVIFNQEVGDMMDAATQEVQKFMHIRHESTLPQGVKIELAFADKYSGKDGPSAAVACALMCESIVTGIKLDPNFACTGDMTATGEVQKVGGIEAKLRGARHQGVPIATIPNINKQSAIDAYINQGQNAIYDIQIFTVEKFDEALEIARLERSPAVRQSIDDFALVAKALRQNPNNIKHPKVIEKLEEVLANTPNCVSAEILLAEARGRAPSRLSIAGSLNAIEIKAAELVQDTSGSSNGIPICNDTFGIINDLNRIKAKLDRRTNDYCNAYIKLAQWLRSNADRRQLTTGKTREINQIISQLQSERNKLLNNQEIREELMLE
;
A
#
# COMPACT_ATOMS: atom_id res chain seq x y z
N MET A 1 42.44 -42.51 21.44
CA MET A 1 41.06 -42.05 21.71
C MET A 1 41.09 -40.53 21.68
N VAL A 2 40.11 -39.91 21.02
CA VAL A 2 39.79 -38.47 21.01
C VAL A 2 40.65 -37.56 20.10
N ILE A 3 40.18 -37.37 18.87
CA ILE A 3 40.30 -36.10 18.14
C ILE A 3 38.86 -35.57 17.96
N THR A 4 38.67 -34.30 18.29
CA THR A 4 37.41 -33.57 18.47
C THR A 4 36.56 -33.38 17.20
N PRO A 5 35.21 -33.29 17.34
CA PRO A 5 34.29 -33.14 16.21
C PRO A 5 33.97 -31.66 15.92
N ILE A 6 34.79 -30.99 15.10
CA ILE A 6 34.47 -29.64 14.57
C ILE A 6 34.44 -29.62 13.02
N GLU A 7 35.05 -30.57 12.34
CA GLU A 7 35.15 -30.55 10.87
C GLU A 7 33.93 -31.15 10.13
N LYS A 8 33.09 -31.96 10.78
CA LYS A 8 31.90 -32.57 10.14
C LYS A 8 30.69 -31.64 9.96
N ARG A 9 30.63 -30.49 10.64
CA ARG A 9 29.48 -29.54 10.51
C ARG A 9 29.65 -28.49 9.41
N LYS A 10 30.87 -28.25 8.89
CA LYS A 10 31.07 -27.29 7.79
C LYS A 10 30.80 -27.89 6.41
N GLN A 11 31.03 -29.19 6.20
CA GLN A 11 30.77 -29.83 4.90
C GLN A 11 29.29 -30.10 4.61
N GLN A 12 28.43 -30.27 5.62
CA GLN A 12 27.00 -30.47 5.41
C GLN A 12 26.22 -29.18 5.10
N ALA A 13 26.74 -27.99 5.47
CA ALA A 13 26.11 -26.71 5.17
C ALA A 13 26.35 -26.24 3.72
N THR A 14 27.48 -26.65 3.12
CA THR A 14 27.83 -26.25 1.74
C THR A 14 27.08 -27.06 0.67
N SER A 15 26.74 -28.32 0.93
CA SER A 15 26.03 -29.17 -0.05
C SER A 15 24.56 -28.78 -0.22
N SER A 16 23.89 -28.30 0.84
CA SER A 16 22.50 -27.84 0.79
C SER A 16 22.33 -26.49 0.09
N GLN A 17 23.33 -25.59 0.20
CA GLN A 17 23.36 -24.33 -0.57
C GLN A 17 23.68 -24.53 -2.06
N LEU A 18 24.53 -25.50 -2.41
CA LEU A 18 24.81 -25.84 -3.81
C LEU A 18 23.60 -26.50 -4.51
N LEU A 19 22.85 -27.34 -3.80
CA LEU A 19 21.60 -27.93 -4.32
C LEU A 19 20.52 -26.86 -4.54
N ALA A 20 20.39 -25.90 -3.63
CA ALA A 20 19.44 -24.78 -3.78
C ALA A 20 19.78 -23.87 -4.98
N ASN A 21 21.07 -23.60 -5.21
CA ASN A 21 21.51 -22.80 -6.36
C ASN A 21 21.34 -23.56 -7.69
N SER A 22 21.49 -24.89 -7.70
CA SER A 22 21.24 -25.71 -8.90
C SER A 22 19.74 -25.76 -9.27
N ALA A 23 18.85 -25.75 -8.26
CA ALA A 23 17.40 -25.71 -8.46
C ALA A 23 16.94 -24.33 -8.96
N PHE A 24 17.55 -23.26 -8.45
CA PHE A 24 17.31 -21.89 -8.91
C PHE A 24 17.80 -21.68 -10.36
N LEU A 25 18.99 -22.19 -10.70
CA LEU A 25 19.52 -22.15 -12.07
C LEU A 25 18.68 -22.98 -13.06
N ARG A 26 18.17 -24.15 -12.64
CA ARG A 26 17.21 -24.90 -13.46
C ARG A 26 15.90 -24.14 -13.68
N ALA A 27 15.35 -23.51 -12.64
CA ALA A 27 14.11 -22.76 -12.71
C ALA A 27 14.21 -21.54 -13.66
N VAL A 28 15.32 -20.81 -13.60
CA VAL A 28 15.58 -19.66 -14.49
C VAL A 28 15.79 -20.12 -15.94
N CYS A 29 16.53 -21.21 -16.17
CA CYS A 29 16.70 -21.76 -17.52
C CYS A 29 15.41 -22.36 -18.12
N THR A 30 14.50 -22.91 -17.32
CA THR A 30 13.19 -23.35 -17.81
C THR A 30 12.25 -22.19 -18.15
N ALA A 31 12.38 -21.04 -17.48
CA ALA A 31 11.55 -19.87 -17.75
C ALA A 31 11.91 -19.19 -19.08
N GLU A 32 13.19 -19.19 -19.49
CA GLU A 32 13.61 -18.64 -20.79
C GLU A 32 13.29 -19.56 -21.98
N LEU A 33 13.19 -20.87 -21.76
CA LEU A 33 12.84 -21.83 -22.83
C LEU A 33 11.36 -21.75 -23.26
N SER A 34 10.46 -21.23 -22.42
CA SER A 34 9.05 -21.00 -22.79
C SER A 34 8.81 -19.74 -23.64
N VAL A 35 9.82 -18.87 -23.80
CA VAL A 35 9.76 -17.70 -24.70
C VAL A 35 10.23 -18.04 -26.13
N ARG A 36 10.72 -19.27 -26.36
CA ARG A 36 11.26 -19.73 -27.65
C ARG A 36 10.24 -20.45 -28.53
N THR A 37 9.11 -19.84 -28.84
CA THR A 37 8.33 -20.20 -30.05
C THR A 37 7.50 -19.01 -30.53
N GLN A 38 8.15 -17.95 -31.01
CA GLN A 38 7.58 -17.00 -31.99
C GLN A 38 8.67 -16.01 -32.42
N THR A 39 9.52 -16.44 -33.36
CA THR A 39 10.32 -15.50 -34.15
C THR A 39 9.40 -14.81 -35.14
N PRO A 40 9.32 -13.46 -35.20
CA PRO A 40 8.65 -12.80 -36.30
C PRO A 40 9.43 -13.08 -37.60
N ARG A 41 8.74 -13.57 -38.63
CA ARG A 41 9.28 -13.66 -40.00
C ARG A 41 9.48 -12.23 -40.52
N PHE A 42 10.71 -11.87 -40.88
CA PHE A 42 10.97 -10.71 -41.71
C PHE A 42 10.53 -10.98 -43.16
N PRO A 43 9.97 -9.99 -43.88
CA PRO A 43 9.58 -10.15 -45.28
C PRO A 43 10.81 -10.45 -46.15
N SER A 44 10.59 -11.25 -47.20
CA SER A 44 11.66 -11.64 -48.12
C SER A 44 11.92 -10.55 -49.16
N ALA A 45 13.07 -10.61 -49.84
CA ALA A 45 13.50 -9.64 -50.85
C ALA A 45 12.54 -9.44 -52.05
N ALA A 46 11.45 -10.21 -52.14
CA ALA A 46 10.40 -10.04 -53.16
C ALA A 46 9.33 -8.98 -52.80
N ASP A 47 9.26 -8.53 -51.54
CA ASP A 47 8.26 -7.54 -51.09
C ASP A 47 8.73 -6.07 -51.24
N ALA A 48 9.94 -5.85 -51.77
CA ALA A 48 10.57 -4.54 -51.90
C ALA A 48 10.03 -3.68 -53.07
N ASP A 49 9.35 -4.28 -54.05
CA ASP A 49 8.90 -3.56 -55.25
C ASP A 49 7.52 -2.89 -55.09
N MET A 50 6.78 -3.17 -54.01
CA MET A 50 5.45 -2.56 -53.76
C MET A 50 5.48 -1.29 -52.89
N LEU A 51 6.68 -0.85 -52.44
CA LEU A 51 6.88 0.30 -51.56
C LEU A 51 7.47 1.55 -52.27
N GLN A 52 7.62 1.51 -53.60
CA GLN A 52 8.12 2.68 -54.36
C GLN A 52 7.07 3.76 -54.65
N ALA A 53 5.82 3.60 -54.19
CA ALA A 53 4.73 4.52 -54.47
C ALA A 53 4.17 5.20 -53.21
N ASP A 54 5.01 5.75 -52.33
CA ASP A 54 4.55 6.78 -51.38
C ASP A 54 5.69 7.68 -50.86
N ARG A 55 6.34 8.41 -51.78
CA ARG A 55 7.28 9.50 -51.43
C ARG A 55 6.52 10.82 -51.26
N ALA A 56 5.76 10.96 -50.19
CA ALA A 56 5.43 12.27 -49.60
C ALA A 56 4.55 12.11 -48.35
N ARG A 57 5.14 11.89 -47.17
CA ARG A 57 4.71 12.48 -45.88
C ARG A 57 5.50 11.89 -44.69
N GLN A 58 6.02 12.82 -43.88
CA GLN A 58 6.39 12.72 -42.46
C GLN A 58 7.80 12.19 -42.11
N PRO A 59 8.53 12.88 -41.19
CA PRO A 59 9.85 12.49 -40.74
C PRO A 59 9.72 11.36 -39.69
N ILE A 60 10.24 10.17 -39.99
CA ILE A 60 10.38 9.10 -39.00
C ILE A 60 11.54 9.49 -38.09
N ASN A 61 11.16 10.17 -37.02
CA ASN A 61 11.98 10.94 -36.09
C ASN A 61 12.88 10.07 -35.20
N ALA A 62 13.99 10.69 -34.78
CA ALA A 62 15.04 10.25 -33.85
C ALA A 62 14.58 9.61 -32.51
N ILE A 63 13.28 9.59 -32.22
CA ILE A 63 12.66 8.97 -31.04
C ILE A 63 12.78 7.43 -31.10
N PHE A 64 12.60 6.82 -32.28
CA PHE A 64 12.74 5.36 -32.44
C PHE A 64 14.19 4.91 -32.20
N ILE A 65 15.15 5.72 -32.64
CA ILE A 65 16.58 5.47 -32.45
C ILE A 65 17.01 5.71 -30.99
N MET A 66 16.44 6.71 -30.29
CA MET A 66 16.69 6.92 -28.86
C MET A 66 16.10 5.81 -27.97
N ALA A 67 14.90 5.31 -28.29
CA ALA A 67 14.28 4.19 -27.57
C ALA A 67 15.11 2.90 -27.71
N LEU A 68 15.64 2.63 -28.91
CA LEU A 68 16.59 1.54 -29.14
C LEU A 68 17.88 1.72 -28.31
N LYS A 69 18.39 2.94 -28.19
CA LYS A 69 19.61 3.25 -27.41
C LYS A 69 19.44 3.00 -25.90
N HIS A 70 18.26 3.29 -25.34
CA HIS A 70 17.97 3.15 -23.91
C HIS A 70 17.69 1.69 -23.51
N HIS A 71 17.07 0.91 -24.39
CA HIS A 71 16.89 -0.54 -24.18
C HIS A 71 18.19 -1.34 -24.33
N PHE A 72 19.10 -0.93 -25.22
CA PHE A 72 20.40 -1.59 -25.37
C PHE A 72 21.36 -1.33 -24.20
N THR A 73 21.35 -0.13 -23.62
CA THR A 73 22.23 0.22 -22.49
C THR A 73 21.83 -0.45 -21.18
N THR A 74 20.52 -0.65 -20.96
CA THR A 74 20.00 -1.38 -19.78
C THR A 74 20.25 -2.90 -19.86
N ALA A 75 20.19 -3.49 -21.06
CA ALA A 75 20.56 -4.90 -21.26
C ALA A 75 22.08 -5.15 -21.10
N LEU A 76 22.92 -4.20 -21.52
CA LEU A 76 24.38 -4.26 -21.35
C LEU A 76 24.81 -4.14 -19.87
N ALA A 77 24.12 -3.33 -19.06
CA ALA A 77 24.44 -3.15 -17.64
C ALA A 77 24.25 -4.45 -16.83
N SER A 78 23.21 -5.25 -17.12
CA SER A 78 23.01 -6.56 -16.48
C SER A 78 24.06 -7.60 -16.91
N CYS A 79 24.61 -7.50 -18.12
CA CYS A 79 25.65 -8.43 -18.59
C CYS A 79 27.06 -8.08 -18.06
N VAL A 80 27.36 -6.79 -17.83
CA VAL A 80 28.69 -6.34 -17.38
C VAL A 80 28.96 -6.70 -15.92
N CYS A 81 27.95 -6.84 -15.07
CA CYS A 81 28.12 -7.27 -13.67
C CYS A 81 28.61 -8.73 -13.51
N PHE A 82 28.50 -9.58 -14.54
CA PHE A 82 28.94 -10.98 -14.47
C PHE A 82 30.34 -11.23 -15.08
N ALA A 83 30.97 -10.24 -15.70
CA ALA A 83 32.26 -10.38 -16.38
C ALA A 83 33.49 -10.10 -15.47
N ALA A 84 33.29 -9.80 -14.18
CA ALA A 84 34.35 -9.42 -13.26
C ALA A 84 35.00 -10.60 -12.48
N LEU A 85 34.71 -11.85 -12.84
CA LEU A 85 35.35 -13.03 -12.24
C LEU A 85 36.38 -13.63 -13.21
N SER A 86 37.66 -13.58 -12.81
CA SER A 86 38.79 -14.06 -13.59
C SER A 86 38.66 -15.55 -13.98
N PRO A 87 38.69 -15.92 -15.27
CA PRO A 87 38.53 -17.31 -15.74
C PRO A 87 39.61 -18.29 -15.26
N GLN A 88 40.77 -17.79 -14.82
CA GLN A 88 41.93 -18.62 -14.46
C GLN A 88 41.76 -19.38 -13.13
N ALA A 89 40.80 -19.01 -12.29
CA ALA A 89 40.60 -19.67 -10.99
C ALA A 89 39.75 -20.96 -11.06
N ILE A 90 38.97 -21.16 -12.12
CA ILE A 90 38.05 -22.31 -12.26
C ILE A 90 38.71 -23.49 -12.98
N LEU A 91 39.81 -23.25 -13.71
CA LEU A 91 40.51 -24.28 -14.51
C LEU A 91 41.32 -25.30 -13.69
N ALA A 92 41.40 -25.16 -12.36
CA ALA A 92 42.26 -26.03 -11.55
C ALA A 92 41.57 -27.30 -11.01
N GLN A 93 40.25 -27.42 -11.05
CA GLN A 93 39.54 -28.58 -10.47
C GLN A 93 38.17 -28.82 -11.10
N SER A 94 38.06 -29.73 -12.08
CA SER A 94 36.88 -30.63 -12.23
C SER A 94 36.86 -31.41 -13.56
N ASP A 95 36.80 -32.73 -13.47
CA ASP A 95 36.62 -33.69 -14.57
C ASP A 95 35.13 -34.04 -14.79
N ASN A 96 34.21 -33.06 -14.89
CA ASN A 96 32.77 -33.35 -14.93
C ASN A 96 32.03 -32.85 -16.19
N LYS A 97 31.42 -33.78 -16.93
CA LYS A 97 30.70 -33.57 -18.22
C LYS A 97 29.57 -32.54 -18.16
N SER A 98 29.00 -32.27 -16.99
CA SER A 98 27.92 -31.28 -16.81
C SER A 98 28.38 -29.83 -16.82
N GLU A 99 29.67 -29.55 -16.54
CA GLU A 99 30.22 -28.18 -16.55
C GLU A 99 30.64 -27.75 -17.95
N VAL A 100 30.93 -28.70 -18.85
CA VAL A 100 31.22 -28.44 -20.27
C VAL A 100 30.01 -27.86 -21.00
N ASP A 101 28.79 -28.27 -20.65
CA ASP A 101 27.55 -27.75 -21.28
C ASP A 101 27.22 -26.31 -20.81
N ILE A 102 27.56 -25.97 -19.57
CA ILE A 102 27.44 -24.60 -19.04
C ILE A 102 28.44 -23.68 -19.76
N TYR A 103 29.67 -24.15 -19.97
CA TYR A 103 30.70 -23.39 -20.70
C TYR A 103 30.35 -23.19 -22.19
N ALA A 104 29.73 -24.18 -22.83
CA ALA A 104 29.26 -24.05 -24.21
C ALA A 104 28.16 -22.97 -24.33
N ARG A 105 27.22 -22.93 -23.39
CA ARG A 105 26.16 -21.90 -23.33
C ARG A 105 26.71 -20.51 -23.04
N TYR A 106 27.70 -20.40 -22.15
CA TYR A 106 28.38 -19.14 -21.86
C TYR A 106 29.14 -18.60 -23.08
N ARG A 107 29.82 -19.47 -23.85
CA ARG A 107 30.47 -19.05 -25.11
C ARG A 107 29.47 -18.57 -26.16
N ALA A 108 28.33 -19.25 -26.29
CA ALA A 108 27.27 -18.83 -27.22
C ALA A 108 26.75 -17.42 -26.84
N LEU A 109 26.55 -17.16 -25.55
CA LEU A 109 26.08 -15.87 -25.05
C LEU A 109 27.11 -14.75 -25.28
N LEU A 110 28.40 -15.04 -25.10
CA LEU A 110 29.49 -14.12 -25.43
C LEU A 110 29.55 -13.79 -26.93
N GLN A 111 29.35 -14.80 -27.81
CA GLN A 111 29.30 -14.56 -29.26
C GLN A 111 28.12 -13.67 -29.64
N THR A 112 26.93 -13.91 -29.08
CA THR A 112 25.75 -13.06 -29.32
C THR A 112 25.99 -11.62 -28.84
N ASN A 113 26.62 -11.44 -27.67
CA ASN A 113 26.92 -10.10 -27.15
C ASN A 113 27.92 -9.34 -28.05
N ASN A 114 28.94 -10.03 -28.57
CA ASN A 114 29.90 -9.44 -29.49
C ASN A 114 29.27 -9.07 -30.84
N GLU A 115 28.34 -9.87 -31.34
CA GLU A 115 27.61 -9.58 -32.57
C GLU A 115 26.69 -8.35 -32.40
N LEU A 116 25.98 -8.25 -31.28
CA LEU A 116 25.16 -7.08 -30.96
C LEU A 116 26.01 -5.81 -30.85
N ARG A 117 27.22 -5.89 -30.26
CA ARG A 117 28.16 -4.76 -30.21
C ARG A 117 28.60 -4.31 -31.61
N ARG A 118 28.79 -5.25 -32.54
CA ARG A 118 29.13 -4.94 -33.93
C ARG A 118 27.98 -4.21 -34.63
N GLN A 119 26.75 -4.70 -34.47
CA GLN A 119 25.55 -4.08 -35.05
C GLN A 119 25.32 -2.66 -34.53
N VAL A 120 25.54 -2.41 -33.24
CA VAL A 120 25.49 -1.05 -32.66
C VAL A 120 26.52 -0.13 -33.32
N LYS A 121 27.74 -0.62 -33.56
CA LYS A 121 28.82 0.15 -34.18
C LYS A 121 28.52 0.48 -35.65
N ASP A 122 27.89 -0.43 -36.38
CA ASP A 122 27.48 -0.22 -37.77
C ASP A 122 26.36 0.84 -37.84
N LEU A 123 25.38 0.79 -36.93
CA LEU A 123 24.34 1.81 -36.80
C LEU A 123 24.91 3.18 -36.43
N GLU A 124 25.92 3.25 -35.56
CA GLU A 124 26.60 4.50 -35.22
C GLU A 124 27.35 5.11 -36.42
N ALA A 125 27.94 4.27 -37.27
CA ALA A 125 28.60 4.72 -38.50
C ALA A 125 27.59 5.26 -39.53
N GLU A 126 26.42 4.62 -39.65
CA GLU A 126 25.33 5.08 -40.52
C GLU A 126 24.75 6.42 -40.03
N LEU A 127 24.58 6.57 -38.72
CA LEU A 127 24.12 7.81 -38.08
C LEU A 127 25.13 8.96 -38.24
N ALA A 128 26.43 8.65 -38.21
CA ALA A 128 27.49 9.62 -38.51
C ALA A 128 27.48 10.06 -39.99
N LYS A 129 27.12 9.16 -40.91
CA LYS A 129 26.98 9.45 -42.34
C LYS A 129 25.78 10.38 -42.61
N LEU A 130 24.63 10.09 -41.98
CA LEU A 130 23.43 10.94 -42.04
C LEU A 130 23.64 12.36 -41.48
N LYS A 131 24.48 12.51 -40.45
CA LYS A 131 24.90 13.82 -39.94
C LYS A 131 25.81 14.59 -40.91
N LYS A 132 26.64 13.86 -41.68
CA LYS A 132 27.52 14.46 -42.69
C LYS A 132 26.74 14.92 -43.93
N ASP A 133 25.60 14.29 -44.19
CA ASP A 133 24.70 14.60 -45.32
C ASP A 133 23.68 15.71 -45.00
N GLY A 134 23.80 16.40 -43.85
CA GLY A 134 23.08 17.65 -43.56
C GLY A 134 21.68 17.51 -42.96
N VAL A 135 21.34 16.37 -42.35
CA VAL A 135 20.07 16.19 -41.63
C VAL A 135 20.24 16.59 -40.15
N ASP A 136 19.76 17.78 -39.78
CA ASP A 136 19.84 18.30 -38.41
C ASP A 136 18.93 17.52 -37.44
N THR A 137 19.51 17.11 -36.30
CA THR A 137 18.78 16.51 -35.17
C THR A 137 18.64 17.57 -34.07
N ALA A 138 17.42 18.06 -33.85
CA ALA A 138 17.15 19.10 -32.86
C ALA A 138 17.39 18.61 -31.41
N THR A 139 18.00 19.48 -30.61
CA THR A 139 18.23 19.32 -29.16
C THR A 139 17.12 20.06 -28.41
N PRO A 140 16.59 19.60 -27.26
CA PRO A 140 15.52 20.32 -26.59
C PRO A 140 16.07 21.54 -25.84
N ALA A 141 15.68 22.73 -26.29
CA ALA A 141 15.94 24.00 -25.62
C ALA A 141 14.81 24.35 -24.64
N THR A 142 15.22 24.92 -23.52
CA THR A 142 14.43 25.54 -22.45
C THR A 142 13.50 26.63 -23.01
N ALA A 143 12.20 26.59 -22.71
CA ALA A 143 11.32 27.75 -22.89
C ALA A 143 10.08 27.74 -21.98
N THR A 144 9.90 28.89 -21.36
CA THR A 144 8.86 29.39 -20.46
C THR A 144 7.49 29.56 -21.16
N SER A 145 6.42 29.34 -20.40
CA SER A 145 5.06 29.93 -20.51
C SER A 145 4.74 30.83 -21.72
N SER A 146 3.81 30.40 -22.58
CA SER A 146 2.69 31.24 -23.05
C SER A 146 1.65 30.39 -23.80
N ALA A 147 0.37 30.66 -23.50
CA ALA A 147 -0.79 30.05 -24.12
C ALA A 147 -0.86 30.26 -25.65
N ILE A 148 -1.11 29.18 -26.39
CA ILE A 148 -1.70 29.24 -27.73
C ILE A 148 -2.79 28.16 -27.79
N ALA A 149 -4.04 28.61 -27.82
CA ALA A 149 -5.17 27.78 -28.16
C ALA A 149 -5.03 27.30 -29.61
N GLN A 150 -4.96 25.98 -29.81
CA GLN A 150 -5.14 25.37 -31.13
C GLN A 150 -6.41 24.51 -31.12
N LYS A 151 -7.34 24.94 -31.96
CA LYS A 151 -8.58 24.28 -32.37
C LYS A 151 -8.28 22.85 -32.87
N PRO A 152 -9.02 21.80 -32.43
CA PRO A 152 -8.74 20.45 -32.87
C PRO A 152 -9.15 20.26 -34.33
N ALA A 153 -8.21 19.79 -35.15
CA ALA A 153 -8.48 19.28 -36.48
C ALA A 153 -9.26 17.97 -36.35
N ALA A 154 -10.44 17.94 -36.98
CA ALA A 154 -11.28 16.76 -37.07
C ALA A 154 -10.68 15.68 -37.99
N SER A 155 -11.06 14.44 -37.69
CA SER A 155 -10.92 13.20 -38.46
C SER A 155 -9.52 12.60 -38.62
N ALA A 156 -9.05 11.92 -37.57
CA ALA A 156 -8.33 10.64 -37.67
C ALA A 156 -9.10 9.62 -36.84
N GLY A 157 -9.33 8.42 -37.37
CA GLY A 157 -10.20 7.41 -36.76
C GLY A 157 -9.81 7.09 -35.31
N PHE A 158 -10.80 7.08 -34.41
CA PHE A 158 -10.66 6.65 -33.03
C PHE A 158 -10.39 5.14 -33.02
N THR A 159 -9.13 4.75 -32.83
CA THR A 159 -8.82 3.38 -32.44
C THR A 159 -9.12 3.27 -30.94
N PRO A 160 -9.89 2.26 -30.49
CA PRO A 160 -10.17 2.10 -29.07
C PRO A 160 -8.86 1.98 -28.29
N ALA A 161 -8.70 2.78 -27.23
CA ALA A 161 -7.53 2.69 -26.37
C ALA A 161 -7.43 1.28 -25.78
N GLU A 162 -6.26 0.64 -25.89
CA GLU A 162 -5.96 -0.60 -25.17
C GLU A 162 -5.47 -0.28 -23.76
N PRO A 163 -5.70 -1.15 -22.76
CA PRO A 163 -5.15 -0.94 -21.42
C PRO A 163 -3.63 -1.09 -21.42
N GLU A 164 -2.94 -0.18 -20.74
CA GLU A 164 -1.47 -0.16 -20.66
C GLU A 164 -0.90 -1.32 -19.82
N LEU A 165 -1.62 -1.78 -18.80
CA LEU A 165 -1.27 -2.98 -18.03
C LEU A 165 -2.39 -4.02 -18.04
N SER A 166 -2.01 -5.29 -18.04
CA SER A 166 -2.97 -6.40 -17.88
C SER A 166 -3.31 -6.71 -16.43
N GLN A 167 -2.43 -6.34 -15.49
CA GLN A 167 -2.58 -6.60 -14.06
C GLN A 167 -1.99 -5.47 -13.21
N SER A 168 -2.60 -5.24 -12.05
CA SER A 168 -2.09 -4.35 -11.01
C SER A 168 -2.40 -4.93 -9.62
N SER A 169 -1.64 -4.54 -8.60
CA SER A 169 -1.83 -5.02 -7.23
C SER A 169 -1.44 -3.97 -6.21
N ILE A 170 -2.16 -3.94 -5.08
CA ILE A 170 -1.91 -3.04 -3.96
C ILE A 170 -2.33 -3.72 -2.64
N LYS A 171 -1.92 -3.19 -1.48
CA LYS A 171 -2.41 -3.65 -0.19
C LYS A 171 -3.54 -2.76 0.32
N GLY A 172 -4.72 -3.32 0.53
CA GLY A 172 -5.84 -2.66 1.19
C GLY A 172 -5.86 -2.95 2.69
N LEU A 173 -6.09 -1.94 3.53
CA LEU A 173 -6.24 -2.15 4.97
C LEU A 173 -7.69 -2.47 5.35
N LEU A 174 -7.88 -3.65 5.92
CA LEU A 174 -9.19 -4.20 6.28
C LEU A 174 -9.28 -4.45 7.78
N VAL A 175 -10.51 -4.55 8.28
CA VAL A 175 -10.80 -5.00 9.65
C VAL A 175 -11.59 -6.28 9.58
N VAL A 176 -11.24 -7.22 10.43
CA VAL A 176 -11.95 -8.48 10.64
C VAL A 176 -12.39 -8.51 12.08
N THR A 177 -13.68 -8.78 12.31
CA THR A 177 -14.21 -9.00 13.65
C THR A 177 -13.96 -10.45 14.05
N LEU A 178 -13.23 -10.65 15.15
CA LEU A 178 -12.96 -11.97 15.71
C LEU A 178 -14.18 -12.48 16.51
N LYS A 179 -14.21 -13.79 16.82
CA LYS A 179 -15.30 -14.45 17.57
C LYS A 179 -15.60 -13.83 18.95
N ASN A 180 -14.64 -13.12 19.52
CA ASN A 180 -14.75 -12.40 20.78
C ASN A 180 -15.20 -10.94 20.61
N ASN A 181 -15.77 -10.58 19.44
CA ASN A 181 -16.12 -9.23 19.03
C ASN A 181 -14.96 -8.22 19.01
N SER A 182 -13.71 -8.68 19.12
CA SER A 182 -12.55 -7.78 18.99
C SER A 182 -12.24 -7.51 17.51
N LEU A 183 -11.81 -6.27 17.22
CA LEU A 183 -11.42 -5.85 15.88
C LEU A 183 -9.95 -6.17 15.64
N ALA A 184 -9.66 -6.95 14.60
CA ALA A 184 -8.31 -7.25 14.14
C ALA A 184 -8.11 -6.65 12.74
N GLY A 185 -7.10 -5.80 12.58
CA GLY A 185 -6.75 -5.29 11.25
C GLY A 185 -5.88 -6.25 10.46
N SER A 186 -5.93 -6.14 9.14
CA SER A 186 -5.09 -6.89 8.20
C SER A 186 -4.79 -6.03 6.97
N ALA A 187 -3.56 -6.02 6.46
CA ALA A 187 -3.24 -5.49 5.14
C ALA A 187 -3.36 -6.60 4.10
N SER A 188 -4.52 -6.69 3.46
CA SER A 188 -4.78 -7.70 2.45
C SER A 188 -4.23 -7.24 1.12
N GLN A 189 -3.50 -8.10 0.42
CA GLN A 189 -3.21 -7.87 -0.99
C GLN A 189 -4.53 -7.92 -1.77
N MET A 190 -4.66 -6.98 -2.70
CA MET A 190 -5.71 -6.87 -3.70
C MET A 190 -5.06 -6.92 -5.08
N ASN A 191 -5.75 -7.55 -6.03
CA ASN A 191 -5.29 -7.65 -7.40
C ASN A 191 -6.40 -7.20 -8.34
N ALA A 192 -6.02 -6.55 -9.43
CA ALA A 192 -6.89 -6.20 -10.54
C ALA A 192 -6.36 -6.91 -11.80
N THR A 193 -7.25 -7.54 -12.55
CA THR A 193 -6.93 -8.23 -13.80
C THR A 193 -7.85 -7.77 -14.92
N VAL A 194 -7.25 -7.46 -16.06
CA VAL A 194 -7.97 -7.12 -17.28
C VAL A 194 -8.47 -8.39 -17.96
N VAL A 195 -9.77 -8.43 -18.25
CA VAL A 195 -10.43 -9.49 -19.01
C VAL A 195 -11.14 -8.86 -20.20
N LYS A 196 -11.05 -9.49 -21.37
CA LYS A 196 -11.80 -9.04 -22.54
C LYS A 196 -13.29 -9.20 -22.30
N ASP A 197 -14.05 -8.18 -22.63
CA ASP A 197 -15.50 -8.15 -22.50
C ASP A 197 -16.12 -7.70 -23.82
N SER A 198 -17.28 -8.25 -24.14
CA SER A 198 -18.11 -7.82 -25.26
C SER A 198 -18.80 -6.47 -25.01
N SER A 199 -18.78 -5.97 -23.78
CA SER A 199 -19.33 -4.66 -23.40
C SER A 199 -18.62 -3.49 -24.10
N LYS A 200 -19.38 -2.45 -24.46
CA LYS A 200 -18.82 -1.21 -25.03
C LYS A 200 -18.20 -0.27 -23.99
N SER A 201 -18.42 -0.51 -22.70
CA SER A 201 -17.90 0.31 -21.60
C SER A 201 -17.01 -0.49 -20.65
N LEU A 202 -16.11 0.21 -19.96
CA LEU A 202 -15.31 -0.36 -18.89
C LEU A 202 -16.25 -0.80 -17.75
N SER A 203 -16.21 -2.08 -17.41
CA SER A 203 -16.86 -2.62 -16.22
C SER A 203 -15.82 -2.94 -15.15
N VAL A 204 -16.08 -2.54 -13.91
CA VAL A 204 -15.22 -2.88 -12.76
C VAL A 204 -16.06 -3.75 -11.84
N ILE A 205 -15.63 -4.99 -11.60
CA ILE A 205 -16.37 -5.94 -10.77
C ILE A 205 -15.43 -6.68 -9.83
N PHE A 206 -15.96 -7.20 -8.73
CA PHE A 206 -15.25 -8.21 -7.95
C PHE A 206 -15.50 -9.61 -8.51
N ASN A 207 -14.47 -10.46 -8.54
CA ASN A 207 -14.60 -11.88 -8.93
C ASN A 207 -14.92 -12.82 -7.75
N GLN A 208 -15.32 -12.23 -6.63
CA GLN A 208 -15.71 -12.88 -5.38
C GLN A 208 -16.94 -12.18 -4.81
N GLU A 209 -17.67 -12.87 -3.95
CA GLU A 209 -18.81 -12.29 -3.26
C GLU A 209 -18.36 -11.17 -2.32
N VAL A 210 -18.94 -9.99 -2.52
CA VAL A 210 -18.78 -8.80 -1.68
C VAL A 210 -20.17 -8.29 -1.29
N GLY A 211 -20.26 -7.53 -0.21
CA GLY A 211 -21.54 -6.98 0.22
C GLY A 211 -21.94 -5.69 -0.50
N ASP A 212 -23.18 -5.25 -0.27
CA ASP A 212 -23.81 -4.12 -0.96
C ASP A 212 -23.01 -2.81 -0.86
N MET A 213 -22.33 -2.56 0.26
CA MET A 213 -21.54 -1.33 0.43
C MET A 213 -20.28 -1.35 -0.46
N MET A 214 -19.67 -2.52 -0.63
CA MET A 214 -18.51 -2.66 -1.52
C MET A 214 -18.92 -2.53 -2.99
N ASP A 215 -20.09 -3.07 -3.36
CA ASP A 215 -20.63 -2.92 -4.71
C ASP A 215 -20.91 -1.45 -5.03
N ALA A 216 -21.54 -0.71 -4.11
CA ALA A 216 -21.76 0.73 -4.25
C ALA A 216 -20.43 1.50 -4.41
N ALA A 217 -19.43 1.19 -3.59
CA ALA A 217 -18.11 1.80 -3.70
C ALA A 217 -17.42 1.51 -5.04
N THR A 218 -17.57 0.29 -5.57
CA THR A 218 -17.01 -0.10 -6.86
C THR A 218 -17.68 0.66 -8.01
N GLN A 219 -18.99 0.90 -7.92
CA GLN A 219 -19.71 1.73 -8.89
C GLN A 219 -19.24 3.19 -8.86
N GLU A 220 -18.95 3.76 -7.68
CA GLU A 220 -18.35 5.10 -7.57
C GLU A 220 -16.96 5.16 -8.19
N VAL A 221 -16.12 4.15 -7.98
CA VAL A 221 -14.82 4.03 -8.64
C VAL A 221 -14.99 3.96 -10.17
N GLN A 222 -15.95 3.18 -10.66
CA GLN A 222 -16.22 3.11 -12.10
C GLN A 222 -16.62 4.48 -12.65
N LYS A 223 -17.51 5.23 -11.98
CA LYS A 223 -17.88 6.60 -12.38
C LYS A 223 -16.67 7.53 -12.38
N PHE A 224 -15.84 7.48 -11.34
CA PHE A 224 -14.59 8.25 -11.26
C PHE A 224 -13.68 7.99 -12.46
N MET A 225 -13.47 6.72 -12.82
CA MET A 225 -12.63 6.36 -13.97
C MET A 225 -13.21 6.88 -15.29
N HIS A 226 -14.53 6.85 -15.48
CA HIS A 226 -15.19 7.39 -16.68
C HIS A 226 -15.03 8.92 -16.78
N ILE A 227 -15.16 9.63 -15.65
CA ILE A 227 -15.00 11.10 -15.62
C ILE A 227 -13.54 11.49 -15.89
N ARG A 228 -12.59 10.78 -15.28
CA ARG A 228 -11.17 11.10 -15.37
C ARG A 228 -10.55 10.78 -16.74
N HIS A 229 -10.99 9.68 -17.37
CA HIS A 229 -10.39 9.14 -18.60
C HIS A 229 -11.37 9.10 -19.77
N GLU A 230 -12.29 10.07 -19.87
CA GLU A 230 -13.38 10.08 -20.86
C GLU A 230 -12.91 9.75 -22.29
N SER A 231 -11.74 10.25 -22.72
CA SER A 231 -11.19 10.04 -24.06
C SER A 231 -10.20 8.87 -24.18
N THR A 232 -9.67 8.37 -23.08
CA THR A 232 -8.60 7.36 -23.02
C THR A 232 -9.05 6.04 -22.41
N LEU A 233 -10.33 5.93 -22.01
CA LEU A 233 -10.85 4.74 -21.37
C LEU A 233 -10.82 3.53 -22.31
N PRO A 234 -10.27 2.39 -21.88
CA PRO A 234 -10.31 1.18 -22.68
C PRO A 234 -11.73 0.68 -22.92
N GLN A 235 -12.04 0.31 -24.17
CA GLN A 235 -13.34 -0.25 -24.56
C GLN A 235 -13.24 -1.78 -24.71
N GLY A 236 -14.33 -2.51 -24.47
CA GLY A 236 -14.30 -3.97 -24.59
C GLY A 236 -13.51 -4.66 -23.48
N VAL A 237 -13.38 -4.01 -22.33
CA VAL A 237 -12.57 -4.47 -21.21
C VAL A 237 -13.39 -4.47 -19.93
N LYS A 238 -13.20 -5.54 -19.17
CA LYS A 238 -13.65 -5.70 -17.80
C LYS A 238 -12.44 -5.79 -16.88
N ILE A 239 -12.43 -5.02 -15.80
CA ILE A 239 -11.44 -5.14 -14.73
C ILE A 239 -12.06 -5.97 -13.61
N GLU A 240 -11.45 -7.12 -13.35
CA GLU A 240 -11.82 -8.00 -12.25
C GLU A 240 -10.92 -7.74 -11.04
N LEU A 241 -11.52 -7.31 -9.94
CA LEU A 241 -10.90 -7.07 -8.65
C LEU A 241 -11.03 -8.31 -7.76
N ALA A 242 -10.00 -8.58 -6.97
CA ALA A 242 -9.99 -9.69 -6.04
C ALA A 242 -9.18 -9.35 -4.78
N PHE A 243 -9.63 -9.84 -3.63
CA PHE A 243 -8.81 -9.93 -2.43
C PHE A 243 -8.02 -11.23 -2.45
N ALA A 244 -6.84 -11.24 -1.81
CA ALA A 244 -6.06 -12.47 -1.65
C ALA A 244 -6.82 -13.55 -0.86
N ASP A 245 -7.67 -13.15 0.08
CA ASP A 245 -8.58 -14.05 0.79
C ASP A 245 -9.95 -14.08 0.09
N LYS A 246 -10.14 -15.13 -0.72
CA LYS A 246 -11.33 -15.31 -1.57
C LYS A 246 -12.57 -15.78 -0.81
N TYR A 247 -12.39 -16.45 0.33
CA TYR A 247 -13.47 -17.20 0.99
C TYR A 247 -14.10 -16.47 2.17
N SER A 248 -13.52 -15.33 2.59
CA SER A 248 -14.14 -14.43 3.54
C SER A 248 -14.98 -13.38 2.81
N GLY A 249 -16.28 -13.29 3.11
CA GLY A 249 -17.11 -12.18 2.65
C GLY A 249 -16.52 -10.84 3.12
N LYS A 250 -16.30 -9.91 2.19
CA LYS A 250 -15.80 -8.56 2.49
C LYS A 250 -16.88 -7.56 2.16
N ASP A 251 -17.25 -6.76 3.16
CA ASP A 251 -18.22 -5.71 3.00
C ASP A 251 -17.75 -4.45 3.73
N GLY A 252 -17.91 -3.29 3.06
CA GLY A 252 -17.48 -1.99 3.55
C GLY A 252 -16.68 -1.19 2.52
N PRO A 253 -16.97 0.10 2.35
CA PRO A 253 -16.49 0.88 1.21
C PRO A 253 -15.00 1.28 1.30
N SER A 254 -14.33 0.92 2.40
CA SER A 254 -12.98 1.38 2.74
C SER A 254 -11.82 0.90 1.85
N ALA A 255 -12.14 0.16 0.79
CA ALA A 255 -11.20 -0.27 -0.25
C ALA A 255 -11.35 0.53 -1.56
N ALA A 256 -12.28 1.50 -1.66
CA ALA A 256 -12.55 2.25 -2.88
C ALA A 256 -11.29 2.92 -3.45
N VAL A 257 -10.49 3.57 -2.61
CA VAL A 257 -9.21 4.19 -3.03
C VAL A 257 -8.23 3.15 -3.59
N ALA A 258 -8.15 1.97 -2.97
CA ALA A 258 -7.28 0.89 -3.46
C ALA A 258 -7.74 0.36 -4.83
N CYS A 259 -9.05 0.19 -5.01
CA CYS A 259 -9.65 -0.19 -6.28
C CYS A 259 -9.35 0.86 -7.37
N ALA A 260 -9.56 2.14 -7.07
CA ALA A 260 -9.29 3.24 -7.98
C ALA A 260 -7.81 3.32 -8.37
N LEU A 261 -6.87 3.12 -7.43
CA LEU A 261 -5.43 3.11 -7.71
C LEU A 261 -5.04 1.98 -8.67
N MET A 262 -5.59 0.78 -8.47
CA MET A 262 -5.33 -0.35 -9.37
C MET A 262 -5.94 -0.13 -10.76
N CYS A 263 -7.14 0.45 -10.85
CA CYS A 263 -7.76 0.83 -12.12
C CYS A 263 -6.95 1.91 -12.84
N GLU A 264 -6.51 2.96 -12.12
CA GLU A 264 -5.64 4.01 -12.66
C GLU A 264 -4.33 3.43 -13.18
N SER A 265 -3.71 2.52 -12.43
CA SER A 265 -2.50 1.80 -12.83
C SER A 265 -2.70 1.02 -14.13
N ILE A 266 -3.83 0.30 -14.27
CA ILE A 266 -4.18 -0.43 -15.50
C ILE A 266 -4.35 0.50 -16.70
N VAL A 267 -5.05 1.61 -16.52
CA VAL A 267 -5.37 2.55 -17.61
C VAL A 267 -4.14 3.36 -18.02
N THR A 268 -3.30 3.78 -17.07
CA THR A 268 -2.21 4.74 -17.33
C THR A 268 -0.83 4.11 -17.47
N GLY A 269 -0.64 2.84 -17.10
CA GLY A 269 0.67 2.20 -17.10
C GLY A 269 1.50 2.47 -15.84
N ILE A 270 1.01 3.32 -14.93
CA ILE A 270 1.74 3.68 -13.71
C ILE A 270 1.89 2.45 -12.80
N LYS A 271 3.12 2.10 -12.45
CA LYS A 271 3.40 1.02 -11.50
C LYS A 271 3.19 1.48 -10.07
N LEU A 272 2.46 0.69 -9.30
CA LEU A 272 2.25 0.91 -7.86
C LEU A 272 3.36 0.24 -7.04
N ASP A 273 3.66 0.81 -5.88
CA ASP A 273 4.64 0.27 -4.93
C ASP A 273 4.04 -0.92 -4.15
N PRO A 274 4.64 -2.13 -4.21
CA PRO A 274 4.14 -3.30 -3.48
C PRO A 274 4.26 -3.18 -1.95
N ASN A 275 5.02 -2.21 -1.44
CA ASN A 275 5.19 -1.93 -0.01
C ASN A 275 4.24 -0.84 0.49
N PHE A 276 3.39 -0.30 -0.37
CA PHE A 276 2.37 0.67 0.00
C PHE A 276 1.06 0.00 0.37
N ALA A 277 0.39 0.51 1.40
CA ALA A 277 -1.00 0.18 1.69
C ALA A 277 -1.89 1.41 1.80
N CYS A 278 -3.20 1.25 1.59
CA CYS A 278 -4.14 2.35 1.77
C CYS A 278 -5.47 1.88 2.34
N THR A 279 -6.21 2.83 2.88
CA THR A 279 -7.65 2.69 3.17
C THR A 279 -8.33 4.02 2.93
N GLY A 280 -9.59 3.95 2.52
CA GLY A 280 -10.39 5.13 2.21
C GLY A 280 -11.57 4.71 1.36
N ASP A 281 -12.72 5.30 1.66
CA ASP A 281 -13.82 5.36 0.71
C ASP A 281 -13.59 6.56 -0.24
N MET A 282 -14.31 6.65 -1.35
CA MET A 282 -14.10 7.69 -2.34
C MET A 282 -15.38 8.00 -3.13
N THR A 283 -15.58 9.27 -3.45
CA THR A 283 -16.66 9.72 -4.33
C THR A 283 -16.26 9.62 -5.82
N ALA A 284 -17.24 9.66 -6.73
CA ALA A 284 -16.97 9.79 -8.17
C ALA A 284 -16.16 11.04 -8.56
N THR A 285 -16.06 12.06 -7.70
CA THR A 285 -15.22 13.26 -7.92
C THR A 285 -13.77 13.09 -7.47
N GLY A 286 -13.44 11.98 -6.81
CA GLY A 286 -12.09 11.69 -6.31
C GLY A 286 -11.80 12.24 -4.92
N GLU A 287 -12.82 12.63 -4.15
CA GLU A 287 -12.66 13.03 -2.74
C GLU A 287 -12.61 11.79 -1.85
N VAL A 288 -11.58 11.72 -1.00
CA VAL A 288 -11.37 10.59 -0.09
C VAL A 288 -12.21 10.77 1.17
N GLN A 289 -13.04 9.77 1.45
CA GLN A 289 -14.01 9.77 2.53
C GLN A 289 -13.53 8.95 3.74
N LYS A 290 -14.09 9.26 4.91
CA LYS A 290 -13.70 8.65 6.18
C LYS A 290 -14.01 7.15 6.24
N VAL A 291 -13.23 6.43 7.03
CA VAL A 291 -13.41 4.99 7.25
C VAL A 291 -13.23 4.63 8.73
N GLY A 292 -13.97 3.63 9.19
CA GLY A 292 -13.84 3.12 10.55
C GLY A 292 -12.62 2.23 10.76
N GLY A 293 -12.27 2.01 12.04
CA GLY A 293 -11.32 1.00 12.47
C GLY A 293 -9.85 1.29 12.13
N ILE A 294 -9.47 2.57 11.99
CA ILE A 294 -8.11 3.00 11.61
C ILE A 294 -7.05 2.46 12.56
N GLU A 295 -7.26 2.51 13.88
CA GLU A 295 -6.28 1.97 14.83
C GLU A 295 -6.00 0.48 14.57
N ALA A 296 -7.06 -0.32 14.36
CA ALA A 296 -6.91 -1.75 14.07
C ALA A 296 -6.20 -1.97 12.73
N LYS A 297 -6.59 -1.22 11.68
CA LYS A 297 -6.00 -1.26 10.34
C LYS A 297 -4.50 -0.96 10.35
N LEU A 298 -4.09 0.14 10.99
CA LEU A 298 -2.69 0.53 11.12
C LEU A 298 -1.89 -0.50 11.92
N ARG A 299 -2.47 -1.04 13.00
CA ARG A 299 -1.85 -2.11 13.79
C ARG A 299 -1.61 -3.37 12.95
N GLY A 300 -2.59 -3.75 12.12
CA GLY A 300 -2.48 -4.88 11.18
C GLY A 300 -1.41 -4.66 10.11
N ALA A 301 -1.38 -3.47 9.50
CA ALA A 301 -0.36 -3.07 8.53
C ALA A 301 1.06 -3.17 9.10
N ARG A 302 1.24 -2.63 10.31
CA ARG A 302 2.51 -2.69 11.05
C ARG A 302 2.94 -4.13 11.33
N HIS A 303 2.00 -4.97 11.79
CA HIS A 303 2.28 -6.38 12.09
C HIS A 303 2.75 -7.16 10.85
N GLN A 304 2.24 -6.81 9.68
CA GLN A 304 2.65 -7.40 8.39
C GLN A 304 3.85 -6.69 7.74
N GLY A 305 4.49 -5.76 8.46
CA GLY A 305 5.70 -5.09 8.01
C GLY A 305 5.50 -4.14 6.83
N VAL A 306 4.29 -3.57 6.68
CA VAL A 306 4.03 -2.53 5.66
C VAL A 306 4.66 -1.21 6.10
N PRO A 307 5.65 -0.67 5.37
CA PRO A 307 6.37 0.53 5.77
C PRO A 307 5.61 1.83 5.50
N ILE A 308 4.70 1.88 4.52
CA ILE A 308 4.05 3.10 4.06
C ILE A 308 2.54 2.87 3.97
N ALA A 309 1.75 3.77 4.54
CA ALA A 309 0.30 3.73 4.39
C ALA A 309 -0.34 5.11 4.21
N THR A 310 -1.46 5.16 3.48
CA THR A 310 -2.36 6.32 3.47
C THR A 310 -3.67 6.05 4.19
N ILE A 311 -4.18 7.09 4.85
CA ILE A 311 -5.50 7.15 5.47
C ILE A 311 -6.23 8.43 5.03
N PRO A 312 -7.56 8.49 5.12
CA PRO A 312 -8.29 9.74 4.87
C PRO A 312 -7.84 10.84 5.82
N ASN A 313 -7.73 12.08 5.34
CA ASN A 313 -7.34 13.22 6.19
C ASN A 313 -8.30 13.44 7.35
N ILE A 314 -9.59 13.20 7.11
CA ILE A 314 -10.65 13.22 8.11
C ILE A 314 -10.33 12.29 9.30
N ASN A 315 -9.65 11.16 9.06
CA ASN A 315 -9.25 10.21 10.11
C ASN A 315 -7.88 10.50 10.77
N LYS A 316 -7.29 11.68 10.55
CA LYS A 316 -6.01 12.07 11.17
C LYS A 316 -6.00 11.86 12.69
N GLN A 317 -7.10 12.23 13.35
CA GLN A 317 -7.24 12.11 14.80
C GLN A 317 -7.19 10.65 15.27
N SER A 318 -7.72 9.70 14.49
CA SER A 318 -7.64 8.27 14.80
C SER A 318 -6.21 7.73 14.77
N ALA A 319 -5.32 8.30 13.95
CA ALA A 319 -3.89 7.96 13.97
C ALA A 319 -3.19 8.51 15.22
N ILE A 320 -3.58 9.70 15.68
CA ILE A 320 -3.11 10.28 16.95
C ILE A 320 -3.57 9.42 18.13
N ASP A 321 -4.81 8.92 18.10
CA ASP A 321 -5.32 8.01 19.14
C ASP A 321 -4.53 6.70 19.17
N ALA A 322 -4.17 6.15 18.00
CA ALA A 322 -3.32 4.97 17.90
C ALA A 322 -1.95 5.20 18.57
N TYR A 323 -1.36 6.38 18.38
CA TYR A 323 -0.14 6.79 19.07
C TYR A 323 -0.32 6.87 20.59
N ILE A 324 -1.39 7.51 21.10
CA ILE A 324 -1.63 7.62 22.55
C ILE A 324 -1.83 6.25 23.21
N ASN A 325 -2.45 5.32 22.49
CA ASN A 325 -2.72 3.97 22.97
C ASN A 325 -1.46 3.10 22.99
N GLN A 326 -0.63 3.17 21.96
CA GLN A 326 0.45 2.20 21.71
C GLN A 326 1.87 2.81 21.82
N GLY A 327 1.99 4.13 21.97
CA GLY A 327 3.24 4.87 22.04
C GLY A 327 3.92 5.05 20.68
N GLN A 328 5.20 5.47 20.73
CA GLN A 328 6.03 5.79 19.56
C GLN A 328 6.07 4.66 18.53
N ASN A 329 6.09 3.41 18.99
CA ASN A 329 6.23 2.21 18.17
C ASN A 329 5.08 2.05 17.15
N ALA A 330 3.90 2.60 17.45
CA ALA A 330 2.78 2.55 16.50
C ALA A 330 2.99 3.46 15.29
N ILE A 331 3.90 4.43 15.36
CA ILE A 331 4.04 5.50 14.38
C ILE A 331 5.39 5.46 13.65
N TYR A 332 6.48 5.07 14.30
CA TYR A 332 7.77 5.00 13.57
C TYR A 332 7.92 3.72 12.73
N ASP A 333 7.17 2.66 13.01
CA ASP A 333 7.26 1.41 12.23
C ASP A 333 6.52 1.50 10.89
N ILE A 334 5.64 2.49 10.73
CA ILE A 334 4.83 2.72 9.54
C ILE A 334 4.70 4.22 9.28
N GLN A 335 5.11 4.67 8.10
CA GLN A 335 4.95 6.05 7.67
C GLN A 335 3.52 6.27 7.18
N ILE A 336 2.76 7.08 7.93
CA ILE A 336 1.35 7.34 7.67
C ILE A 336 1.22 8.71 7.03
N PHE A 337 0.55 8.74 5.87
CA PHE A 337 0.16 9.95 5.17
C PHE A 337 -1.35 10.13 5.22
N THR A 338 -1.82 11.35 5.40
CA THR A 338 -3.22 11.69 5.19
C THR A 338 -3.46 12.16 3.76
N VAL A 339 -4.63 11.83 3.21
CA VAL A 339 -5.03 12.25 1.87
C VAL A 339 -6.46 12.79 1.87
N GLU A 340 -6.69 13.87 1.15
CA GLU A 340 -8.03 14.44 0.91
C GLU A 340 -8.56 14.07 -0.48
N LYS A 341 -7.65 13.89 -1.45
CA LYS A 341 -7.98 13.59 -2.84
C LYS A 341 -7.25 12.37 -3.34
N PHE A 342 -7.84 11.72 -4.33
CA PHE A 342 -7.26 10.56 -4.99
C PHE A 342 -5.83 10.81 -5.53
N ASP A 343 -5.58 11.97 -6.14
CA ASP A 343 -4.28 12.29 -6.73
C ASP A 343 -3.14 12.29 -5.70
N GLU A 344 -3.42 12.69 -4.46
CA GLU A 344 -2.44 12.64 -3.36
C GLU A 344 -2.11 11.19 -2.99
N ALA A 345 -3.13 10.32 -2.97
CA ALA A 345 -2.92 8.89 -2.74
C ALA A 345 -2.11 8.26 -3.89
N LEU A 346 -2.40 8.63 -5.14
CA LEU A 346 -1.68 8.16 -6.32
C LEU A 346 -0.20 8.58 -6.31
N GLU A 347 0.08 9.82 -5.93
CA GLU A 347 1.43 10.36 -5.81
C GLU A 347 2.31 9.56 -4.83
N ILE A 348 1.71 9.09 -3.73
CA ILE A 348 2.41 8.29 -2.71
C ILE A 348 2.45 6.81 -3.10
N ALA A 349 1.41 6.30 -3.76
CA ALA A 349 1.27 4.90 -4.13
C ALA A 349 2.14 4.48 -5.32
N ARG A 350 2.46 5.39 -6.24
CA ARG A 350 3.29 5.08 -7.42
C ARG A 350 4.73 4.72 -7.03
N LEU A 351 5.35 3.84 -7.81
CA LEU A 351 6.74 3.44 -7.63
C LEU A 351 7.70 4.58 -8.03
N GLU A 352 7.40 5.26 -9.12
CA GLU A 352 8.14 6.43 -9.62
C GLU A 352 7.52 7.73 -9.05
N ARG A 353 7.97 8.09 -7.85
CA ARG A 353 7.47 9.26 -7.10
C ARG A 353 8.18 10.55 -7.48
N SER A 354 7.56 11.69 -7.17
CA SER A 354 8.25 12.97 -7.21
C SER A 354 9.48 12.96 -6.28
N PRO A 355 10.53 13.75 -6.58
CA PRO A 355 11.74 13.81 -5.76
C PRO A 355 11.44 14.13 -4.28
N ALA A 356 10.49 15.04 -4.02
CA ALA A 356 10.11 15.43 -2.66
C ALA A 356 9.51 14.27 -1.85
N VAL A 357 8.57 13.52 -2.43
CA VAL A 357 7.94 12.38 -1.74
C VAL A 357 8.93 11.24 -1.53
N ARG A 358 9.78 10.97 -2.53
CA ARG A 358 10.85 9.97 -2.40
C ARG A 358 11.83 10.31 -1.27
N GLN A 359 12.32 11.54 -1.25
CA GLN A 359 13.21 12.06 -0.21
C GLN A 359 12.56 11.93 1.19
N SER A 360 11.29 12.32 1.32
CA SER A 360 10.52 12.18 2.56
C SER A 360 10.44 10.72 3.04
N ILE A 361 10.17 9.77 2.16
CA ILE A 361 10.10 8.35 2.51
C ILE A 361 11.47 7.82 2.97
N ASP A 362 12.53 8.18 2.24
CA ASP A 362 13.90 7.76 2.56
C ASP A 362 14.38 8.34 3.91
N ASP A 363 14.13 9.63 4.14
CA ASP A 363 14.49 10.32 5.39
C ASP A 363 13.71 9.77 6.59
N PHE A 364 12.42 9.50 6.43
CA PHE A 364 11.62 8.86 7.48
C PHE A 364 12.09 7.44 7.78
N ALA A 365 12.50 6.67 6.77
CA ALA A 365 13.06 5.33 6.99
C ALA A 365 14.34 5.35 7.85
N LEU A 366 15.18 6.39 7.70
CA LEU A 366 16.35 6.61 8.57
C LEU A 366 15.95 6.93 10.01
N VAL A 367 14.94 7.79 10.20
CA VAL A 367 14.39 8.09 11.53
C VAL A 367 13.83 6.82 12.19
N ALA A 368 13.02 6.06 11.47
CA ALA A 368 12.45 4.80 11.95
C ALA A 368 13.56 3.82 12.37
N LYS A 369 14.63 3.70 11.58
CA LYS A 369 15.80 2.87 11.92
C LYS A 369 16.48 3.33 13.22
N ALA A 370 16.68 4.63 13.41
CA ALA A 370 17.29 5.18 14.61
C ALA A 370 16.44 4.94 15.87
N LEU A 371 15.11 5.07 15.76
CA LEU A 371 14.18 4.84 16.86
C LEU A 371 14.05 3.35 17.23
N ARG A 372 14.09 2.44 16.25
CA ARG A 372 14.14 0.99 16.50
C ARG A 372 15.38 0.55 17.29
N GLN A 373 16.51 1.22 17.10
CA GLN A 373 17.74 0.93 17.83
C GLN A 373 17.67 1.45 19.28
N ASN A 374 17.19 2.69 19.46
CA ASN A 374 16.97 3.27 20.76
C ASN A 374 15.84 4.30 20.69
N PRO A 375 14.69 4.07 21.35
CA PRO A 375 13.56 5.00 21.35
C PRO A 375 13.92 6.40 21.88
N ASN A 376 14.93 6.50 22.75
CA ASN A 376 15.38 7.79 23.28
C ASN A 376 16.06 8.68 22.23
N ASN A 377 16.40 8.14 21.05
CA ASN A 377 16.94 8.92 19.94
C ASN A 377 15.97 9.95 19.38
N ILE A 378 14.68 9.91 19.76
CA ILE A 378 13.69 10.89 19.30
C ILE A 378 14.07 12.34 19.61
N LYS A 379 14.85 12.58 20.67
CA LYS A 379 15.34 13.91 21.06
C LYS A 379 16.66 14.32 20.37
N HIS A 380 17.24 13.43 19.57
CA HIS A 380 18.53 13.69 18.94
C HIS A 380 18.39 14.77 17.85
N PRO A 381 19.28 15.79 17.77
CA PRO A 381 19.15 16.89 16.83
C PRO A 381 18.99 16.46 15.36
N LYS A 382 19.77 15.47 14.92
CA LYS A 382 19.65 14.91 13.55
C LYS A 382 18.31 14.24 13.27
N VAL A 383 17.67 13.63 14.27
CA VAL A 383 16.34 13.03 14.09
C VAL A 383 15.30 14.12 13.93
N ILE A 384 15.39 15.19 14.72
CA ILE A 384 14.51 16.36 14.64
C ILE A 384 14.66 17.04 13.27
N GLU A 385 15.89 17.28 12.82
CA GLU A 385 16.20 17.85 11.50
C GLU A 385 15.58 17.00 10.37
N LYS A 386 15.76 15.67 10.41
CA LYS A 386 15.14 14.77 9.42
C LYS A 386 13.62 14.78 9.46
N LEU A 387 13.00 14.86 10.63
CA LEU A 387 11.55 14.99 10.75
C LEU A 387 11.04 16.32 10.17
N GLU A 388 11.79 17.41 10.35
CA GLU A 388 11.47 18.72 9.76
C GLU A 388 11.59 18.70 8.23
N GLU A 389 12.63 18.07 7.68
CA GLU A 389 12.80 17.86 6.23
C GLU A 389 11.64 17.03 5.63
N VAL A 390 11.24 15.95 6.32
CA VAL A 390 10.08 15.13 5.92
C VAL A 390 8.81 15.97 5.85
N LEU A 391 8.55 16.81 6.86
CA LEU A 391 7.35 17.66 6.88
C LEU A 391 7.41 18.82 5.88
N ALA A 392 8.60 19.33 5.55
CA ALA A 392 8.77 20.33 4.51
C ALA A 392 8.44 19.76 3.12
N ASN A 393 8.83 18.51 2.85
CA ASN A 393 8.56 17.83 1.59
C ASN A 393 7.13 17.27 1.50
N THR A 394 6.61 16.75 2.62
CA THR A 394 5.28 16.13 2.70
C THR A 394 4.57 16.56 3.98
N PRO A 395 3.87 17.72 3.96
CA PRO A 395 3.18 18.25 5.14
C PRO A 395 2.06 17.34 5.67
N ASN A 396 1.54 16.45 4.83
CA ASN A 396 0.51 15.46 5.17
C ASN A 396 1.06 14.18 5.83
N CYS A 397 2.36 14.13 6.16
CA CYS A 397 2.95 12.99 6.88
C CYS A 397 2.67 13.08 8.38
N VAL A 398 1.54 12.51 8.81
CA VAL A 398 1.09 12.51 10.22
C VAL A 398 2.09 11.80 11.13
N SER A 399 2.75 10.74 10.66
CA SER A 399 3.76 10.06 11.49
C SER A 399 4.90 10.98 11.89
N ALA A 400 5.39 11.79 10.95
CA ALA A 400 6.48 12.73 11.22
C ALA A 400 6.02 13.87 12.14
N GLU A 401 4.80 14.38 11.95
CA GLU A 401 4.19 15.41 12.79
C GLU A 401 4.11 14.98 14.25
N ILE A 402 3.61 13.76 14.51
CA ILE A 402 3.49 13.20 15.87
C ILE A 402 4.86 13.03 16.52
N LEU A 403 5.81 12.41 15.81
CA LEU A 403 7.16 12.18 16.33
C LEU A 403 7.91 13.48 16.61
N LEU A 404 7.73 14.51 15.77
CA LEU A 404 8.33 15.83 15.98
C LEU A 404 7.70 16.53 17.18
N ALA A 405 6.38 16.45 17.35
CA ALA A 405 5.69 16.97 18.53
C ALA A 405 6.21 16.32 19.81
N GLU A 406 6.43 15.00 19.79
CA GLU A 406 7.03 14.26 20.90
C GLU A 406 8.47 14.66 21.20
N ALA A 407 9.32 14.76 20.18
CA ALA A 407 10.71 15.20 20.32
C ALA A 407 10.80 16.57 21.03
N ARG A 408 9.82 17.45 20.77
CA ARG A 408 9.69 18.79 21.35
C ARG A 408 8.95 18.83 22.70
N GLY A 409 8.55 17.69 23.25
CA GLY A 409 7.83 17.62 24.52
C GLY A 409 6.37 18.10 24.45
N ARG A 410 5.80 18.16 23.24
CA ARG A 410 4.42 18.57 22.95
C ARG A 410 3.57 17.41 22.43
N ALA A 411 3.92 16.18 22.80
CA ALA A 411 3.18 14.99 22.39
C ALA A 411 1.69 15.08 22.81
N PRO A 412 0.76 14.67 21.95
CA PRO A 412 -0.63 14.54 22.34
C PRO A 412 -0.75 13.51 23.47
N SER A 413 -1.47 13.88 24.54
CA SER A 413 -1.60 13.06 25.75
C SER A 413 -3.03 12.61 26.03
N ARG A 414 -4.00 13.11 25.25
CA ARG A 414 -5.42 12.80 25.39
C ARG A 414 -5.98 12.29 24.07
N LEU A 415 -6.77 11.23 24.18
CA LEU A 415 -7.57 10.67 23.10
C LEU A 415 -8.61 11.67 22.66
N SER A 416 -9.03 11.55 21.41
CA SER A 416 -10.23 12.19 20.88
C SER A 416 -11.49 11.79 21.64
N ILE A 417 -12.62 12.43 21.33
CA ILE A 417 -13.90 11.96 21.87
C ILE A 417 -14.21 10.55 21.37
N ALA A 418 -14.16 10.30 20.05
CA ALA A 418 -14.50 8.98 19.52
C ALA A 418 -13.57 7.90 20.08
N GLY A 419 -12.27 8.20 20.15
CA GLY A 419 -11.25 7.34 20.75
C GLY A 419 -11.50 7.08 22.23
N SER A 420 -11.89 8.11 22.99
CA SER A 420 -12.22 7.99 24.42
C SER A 420 -13.47 7.13 24.63
N LEU A 421 -14.54 7.38 23.87
CA LEU A 421 -15.77 6.60 23.93
C LEU A 421 -15.51 5.13 23.59
N ASN A 422 -14.80 4.87 22.49
CA ASN A 422 -14.44 3.53 22.07
C ASN A 422 -13.57 2.82 23.12
N ALA A 423 -12.58 3.51 23.70
CA ALA A 423 -11.75 2.96 24.76
C ALA A 423 -12.55 2.58 26.02
N ILE A 424 -13.49 3.44 26.44
CA ILE A 424 -14.39 3.16 27.57
C ILE A 424 -15.26 1.95 27.25
N GLU A 425 -15.91 1.92 26.09
CA GLU A 425 -16.85 0.88 25.69
C GLU A 425 -16.18 -0.49 25.52
N ILE A 426 -14.99 -0.54 24.90
CA ILE A 426 -14.21 -1.79 24.79
C ILE A 426 -13.87 -2.34 26.18
N LYS A 427 -13.47 -1.47 27.13
CA LYS A 427 -13.12 -1.90 28.50
C LYS A 427 -14.34 -2.26 29.34
N ALA A 428 -15.48 -1.65 29.06
CA ALA A 428 -16.74 -1.89 29.76
C ALA A 428 -17.65 -2.91 29.06
N ALA A 429 -17.20 -3.55 27.96
CA ALA A 429 -18.06 -4.40 27.13
C ALA A 429 -18.77 -5.51 27.92
N GLU A 430 -18.07 -6.15 28.87
CA GLU A 430 -18.64 -7.20 29.74
C GLU A 430 -19.67 -6.67 30.76
N LEU A 431 -19.66 -5.36 31.08
CA LEU A 431 -20.69 -4.76 31.93
C LEU A 431 -22.01 -4.54 31.20
N VAL A 432 -21.99 -4.53 29.87
CA VAL A 432 -23.15 -4.24 29.01
C VAL A 432 -23.66 -5.51 28.34
N GLN A 433 -22.80 -6.51 28.14
CA GLN A 433 -23.18 -7.79 27.59
C GLN A 433 -23.83 -8.69 28.66
N ASP A 434 -24.87 -9.38 28.22
CA ASP A 434 -25.64 -10.41 28.95
C ASP A 434 -26.74 -9.94 29.92
N THR A 435 -27.84 -9.43 29.33
CA THR A 435 -29.18 -9.42 29.95
C THR A 435 -30.03 -10.64 29.55
N SER A 436 -29.56 -11.45 28.59
CA SER A 436 -30.28 -12.59 28.00
C SER A 436 -30.54 -13.76 28.96
N GLY A 437 -29.78 -13.88 30.05
CA GLY A 437 -29.95 -14.92 31.08
C GLY A 437 -30.44 -14.43 32.44
N SER A 438 -30.66 -13.12 32.64
CA SER A 438 -31.07 -12.56 33.94
C SER A 438 -32.57 -12.31 33.97
N SER A 439 -33.29 -13.02 34.85
CA SER A 439 -34.72 -12.78 35.12
C SER A 439 -35.05 -11.34 35.54
N ASN A 440 -34.04 -10.56 35.94
CA ASN A 440 -34.18 -9.21 36.48
C ASN A 440 -33.47 -8.11 35.64
N GLY A 441 -32.95 -8.42 34.45
CA GLY A 441 -32.26 -7.43 33.59
C GLY A 441 -30.90 -6.90 34.11
N ILE A 442 -30.21 -7.65 34.98
CA ILE A 442 -28.94 -7.24 35.59
C ILE A 442 -27.75 -7.89 34.84
N PRO A 443 -26.76 -7.12 34.36
CA PRO A 443 -25.65 -7.64 33.58
C PRO A 443 -24.83 -8.70 34.32
N ILE A 444 -24.55 -9.84 33.71
CA ILE A 444 -23.66 -10.88 34.26
C ILE A 444 -22.21 -10.53 33.89
N CYS A 445 -21.42 -10.17 34.89
CA CYS A 445 -20.01 -9.82 34.72
C CYS A 445 -19.18 -10.56 35.76
N ASN A 446 -18.17 -11.29 35.29
CA ASN A 446 -17.31 -12.13 36.09
C ASN A 446 -16.08 -11.36 36.59
N ASP A 447 -15.55 -10.41 35.81
CA ASP A 447 -14.35 -9.63 36.16
C ASP A 447 -14.62 -8.12 36.39
N THR A 448 -15.42 -7.80 37.40
CA THR A 448 -15.68 -6.39 37.77
C THR A 448 -14.42 -5.66 38.29
N PHE A 449 -13.47 -6.37 38.91
CA PHE A 449 -12.26 -5.78 39.46
C PHE A 449 -11.28 -5.36 38.36
N GLY A 450 -11.04 -6.24 37.37
CA GLY A 450 -10.21 -5.93 36.20
C GLY A 450 -10.75 -4.72 35.45
N ILE A 451 -12.06 -4.66 35.22
CA ILE A 451 -12.70 -3.53 34.53
C ILE A 451 -12.53 -2.21 35.29
N ILE A 452 -12.73 -2.19 36.60
CA ILE A 452 -12.51 -0.97 37.41
C ILE A 452 -11.05 -0.49 37.29
N ASN A 453 -10.09 -1.41 37.36
CA ASN A 453 -8.68 -1.05 37.26
C ASN A 453 -8.33 -0.53 35.86
N ASP A 454 -8.84 -1.17 34.81
CA ASP A 454 -8.63 -0.77 33.43
C ASP A 454 -9.22 0.62 33.14
N LEU A 455 -10.46 0.88 33.57
CA LEU A 455 -11.11 2.19 33.42
C LEU A 455 -10.34 3.29 34.16
N ASN A 456 -9.87 3.02 35.39
CA ASN A 456 -9.06 3.99 36.14
C ASN A 456 -7.70 4.24 35.48
N ARG A 457 -7.09 3.22 34.85
CA ARG A 457 -5.81 3.37 34.14
C ARG A 457 -5.95 4.25 32.89
N ILE A 458 -7.02 4.09 32.13
CA ILE A 458 -7.20 4.87 30.89
C ILE A 458 -7.70 6.30 31.16
N LYS A 459 -8.31 6.57 32.32
CA LYS A 459 -8.92 7.86 32.68
C LYS A 459 -8.02 9.07 32.45
N ALA A 460 -6.71 8.95 32.70
CA ALA A 460 -5.76 10.04 32.47
C ALA A 460 -5.63 10.42 30.99
N LYS A 461 -5.79 9.45 30.09
CA LYS A 461 -5.70 9.59 28.63
C LYS A 461 -7.01 10.02 27.99
N LEU A 462 -8.14 9.95 28.68
CA LEU A 462 -9.44 10.28 28.10
C LEU A 462 -9.59 11.79 27.86
N ASP A 463 -10.41 12.16 26.88
CA ASP A 463 -10.95 13.51 26.76
C ASP A 463 -11.73 13.86 28.04
N ARG A 464 -11.52 15.08 28.55
CA ARG A 464 -12.09 15.53 29.83
C ARG A 464 -13.62 15.45 29.83
N ARG A 465 -14.27 15.70 28.69
CA ARG A 465 -15.71 15.67 28.50
C ARG A 465 -16.29 14.27 28.75
N THR A 466 -15.51 13.23 28.47
CA THR A 466 -15.94 11.81 28.63
C THR A 466 -15.75 11.24 30.04
N ASN A 467 -15.13 12.00 30.96
CA ASN A 467 -14.82 11.52 32.30
C ASN A 467 -16.06 11.11 33.10
N ASP A 468 -17.16 11.85 32.98
CA ASP A 468 -18.39 11.54 33.72
C ASP A 468 -19.05 10.25 33.22
N TYR A 469 -18.99 10.01 31.91
CA TYR A 469 -19.40 8.75 31.31
C TYR A 469 -18.52 7.58 31.77
N CYS A 470 -17.19 7.75 31.81
CA CYS A 470 -16.29 6.75 32.39
C CYS A 470 -16.57 6.50 33.88
N ASN A 471 -16.83 7.56 34.66
CA ASN A 471 -17.16 7.45 36.08
C ASN A 471 -18.48 6.70 36.30
N ALA A 472 -19.47 6.86 35.41
CA ALA A 472 -20.73 6.13 35.47
C ALA A 472 -20.52 4.61 35.32
N TYR A 473 -19.66 4.18 34.38
CA TYR A 473 -19.26 2.76 34.27
C TYR A 473 -18.51 2.25 35.50
N ILE A 474 -17.59 3.04 36.06
CA ILE A 474 -16.88 2.66 37.28
C ILE A 474 -17.87 2.45 38.44
N LYS A 475 -18.86 3.35 38.60
CA LYS A 475 -19.91 3.21 39.61
C LYS A 475 -20.73 1.94 39.40
N LEU A 476 -21.12 1.63 38.16
CA LEU A 476 -21.83 0.40 37.82
C LEU A 476 -21.01 -0.85 38.20
N ALA A 477 -19.73 -0.88 37.82
CA ALA A 477 -18.84 -1.98 38.14
C ALA A 477 -18.62 -2.15 39.66
N GLN A 478 -18.47 -1.04 40.40
CA GLN A 478 -18.36 -1.05 41.86
C GLN A 478 -19.63 -1.57 42.54
N TRP A 479 -20.80 -1.20 42.04
CA TRP A 479 -22.08 -1.70 42.54
C TRP A 479 -22.21 -3.21 42.30
N LEU A 480 -21.89 -3.68 41.08
CA LEU A 480 -21.91 -5.10 40.73
C LEU A 480 -20.94 -5.92 41.60
N ARG A 481 -19.75 -5.37 41.88
CA ARG A 481 -18.77 -6.00 42.77
C ARG A 481 -19.28 -6.11 44.21
N SER A 482 -19.88 -5.05 44.74
CA SER A 482 -20.44 -5.03 46.11
C SER A 482 -21.67 -5.93 46.27
N ASN A 483 -22.33 -6.29 45.15
CA ASN A 483 -23.54 -7.11 45.11
C ASN A 483 -23.34 -8.38 44.27
N ALA A 484 -22.20 -9.06 44.47
CA ALA A 484 -21.84 -10.27 43.75
C ALA A 484 -22.83 -11.44 43.97
N ASP A 485 -23.40 -11.56 45.18
CA ASP A 485 -24.47 -12.53 45.45
C ASP A 485 -25.84 -11.97 45.02
N ARG A 486 -26.26 -12.38 43.83
CA ARG A 486 -27.46 -11.90 43.14
C ARG A 486 -28.73 -12.64 43.56
N ARG A 487 -28.61 -13.71 44.35
CA ARG A 487 -29.75 -14.55 44.78
C ARG A 487 -30.63 -13.87 45.83
N GLN A 488 -30.17 -12.75 46.40
CA GLN A 488 -30.88 -11.99 47.45
C GLN A 488 -30.94 -10.48 47.15
N LEU A 489 -31.28 -10.10 45.92
CA LEU A 489 -31.50 -8.69 45.59
C LEU A 489 -32.84 -8.22 46.15
N THR A 490 -32.80 -7.38 47.18
CA THR A 490 -33.98 -6.72 47.71
C THR A 490 -34.52 -5.68 46.73
N THR A 491 -35.81 -5.34 46.83
CA THR A 491 -36.46 -4.29 46.01
C THR A 491 -35.70 -2.96 46.05
N GLY A 492 -35.05 -2.63 47.18
CA GLY A 492 -34.23 -1.43 47.33
C GLY A 492 -32.97 -1.46 46.46
N LYS A 493 -32.24 -2.58 46.45
CA LYS A 493 -31.03 -2.76 45.62
C LYS A 493 -31.36 -2.76 44.12
N THR A 494 -32.51 -3.31 43.74
CA THR A 494 -33.00 -3.24 42.35
C THR A 494 -33.32 -1.80 41.92
N ARG A 495 -33.86 -0.96 42.81
CA ARG A 495 -34.04 0.47 42.51
C ARG A 495 -32.71 1.20 42.36
N GLU A 496 -31.72 0.88 43.20
CA GLU A 496 -30.39 1.49 43.17
C GLU A 496 -29.66 1.19 41.85
N ILE A 497 -29.60 -0.07 41.41
CA ILE A 497 -28.94 -0.39 40.13
C ILE A 497 -29.66 0.27 38.94
N ASN A 498 -30.99 0.32 38.96
CA ASN A 498 -31.76 1.00 37.91
C ASN A 498 -31.43 2.50 37.87
N GLN A 499 -31.27 3.15 39.02
CA GLN A 499 -30.81 4.54 39.07
C GLN A 499 -29.41 4.72 38.48
N ILE A 500 -28.48 3.80 38.77
CA ILE A 500 -27.11 3.83 38.20
C ILE A 500 -27.15 3.65 36.68
N ILE A 501 -27.95 2.71 36.18
CA ILE A 501 -28.12 2.49 34.73
C ILE A 501 -28.76 3.71 34.07
N SER A 502 -29.80 4.30 34.66
CA SER A 502 -30.41 5.53 34.15
C SER A 502 -29.44 6.71 34.16
N GLN A 503 -28.57 6.82 35.16
CA GLN A 503 -27.50 7.82 35.19
C GLN A 503 -26.50 7.59 34.05
N LEU A 504 -26.07 6.35 33.82
CA LEU A 504 -25.16 6.02 32.71
C LEU A 504 -25.76 6.39 31.36
N GLN A 505 -27.03 6.05 31.14
CA GLN A 505 -27.77 6.45 29.92
C GLN A 505 -27.90 7.98 29.81
N SER A 506 -28.14 8.67 30.94
CA SER A 506 -28.20 10.13 30.97
C SER A 506 -26.86 10.77 30.59
N GLU A 507 -25.74 10.29 31.13
CA GLU A 507 -24.40 10.80 30.78
C GLU A 507 -24.06 10.54 29.31
N ARG A 508 -24.41 9.36 28.77
CA ARG A 508 -24.29 9.09 27.33
C ARG A 508 -25.10 10.07 26.50
N ASN A 509 -26.35 10.32 26.88
CA ASN A 509 -27.23 11.25 26.17
C ASN A 509 -26.75 12.69 26.26
N LYS A 510 -26.16 13.11 27.39
CA LYS A 510 -25.55 14.44 27.52
C LYS A 510 -24.41 14.64 26.52
N LEU A 511 -23.57 13.62 26.35
CA LEU A 511 -22.48 13.65 25.36
C LEU A 511 -23.05 13.72 23.94
N LEU A 512 -24.01 12.86 23.62
CA LEU A 512 -24.59 12.80 22.28
C LEU A 512 -25.51 13.98 21.94
N ASN A 513 -26.05 14.70 22.92
CA ASN A 513 -26.88 15.88 22.68
C ASN A 513 -26.09 17.19 22.64
N ASN A 514 -24.82 17.16 23.03
CA ASN A 514 -23.95 18.31 22.87
C ASN A 514 -23.63 18.48 21.37
N GLN A 515 -23.95 19.66 20.83
CA GLN A 515 -23.78 19.96 19.40
C GLN A 515 -22.32 19.86 18.96
N GLU A 516 -21.39 20.43 19.74
CA GLU A 516 -19.95 20.41 19.41
C GLU A 516 -19.42 18.97 19.36
N ILE A 517 -19.83 18.14 20.33
CA ILE A 517 -19.44 16.73 20.39
C ILE A 517 -20.02 15.96 19.21
N ARG A 518 -21.27 16.23 18.82
CA ARG A 518 -21.87 15.61 17.64
C ARG A 518 -21.13 15.97 16.37
N GLU A 519 -20.80 17.25 16.19
CA GLU A 519 -20.05 17.70 15.02
C GLU A 519 -18.67 17.03 14.96
N GLU A 520 -17.96 16.98 16.08
CA GLU A 520 -16.66 16.28 16.20
C GLU A 520 -16.78 14.78 15.90
N LEU A 521 -17.78 14.08 16.46
CA LEU A 521 -18.02 12.65 16.20
C LEU A 521 -18.51 12.36 14.77
N MET A 522 -19.11 13.34 14.09
CA MET A 522 -19.48 13.19 12.67
C MET A 522 -18.27 13.39 11.76
N LEU A 523 -17.26 14.13 12.21
CA LEU A 523 -15.99 14.28 11.52
C LEU A 523 -15.03 13.11 11.80
N GLU A 524 -15.05 12.52 12.99
CA GLU A 524 -14.25 11.32 13.33
C GLU A 524 -14.84 10.01 12.75
#